data_AF-A0A950PD02-F1
#
_entry.id   AF-A0A950PD02-F1
#
_cell.length_a   1.000
_cell.length_b   1.000
_cell.length_c   1.000
_cell.angle_alpha   90.00
_cell.angle_beta   90.00
_cell.angle_gamma   90.00
#
_symmetry.space_group_name_H-M   'P 1'
#
loop_
_entity.id
_entity.type
_entity.pdbx_description
1 polymer ?
#
loop_
_entity_poly.entity_id
_entity_poly.type
_entity_poly.pdbx_seq_one_letter_code
_entity_poly.pdbx_strand_id
1 'polypeptide(L)' 'MSEPALLFPDRHYAEEWRVEWIDDAGDTEVAIFAGPKARERAIRYADRQYGLFEEVSLDYP' A
#
# COMPACT_ATOMS: atom_id res chain seq x y z
N MET A 1 10.85 -15.81 -0.12
CA MET A 1 10.03 -15.01 -1.04
C MET A 1 9.53 -13.87 -0.20
N SER A 2 9.91 -12.64 -0.53
CA SER A 2 9.46 -11.47 0.22
C SER A 2 7.95 -11.31 0.04
N GLU A 3 7.26 -10.88 1.09
CA GLU A 3 5.81 -10.73 1.06
C GLU A 3 5.40 -9.63 0.07
N PRO A 4 4.23 -9.74 -0.57
CA PRO A 4 3.72 -8.68 -1.44
C PRO A 4 3.47 -7.42 -0.61
N ALA A 5 3.70 -6.24 -1.20
CA ALA A 5 3.27 -5.00 -0.58
C ALA A 5 1.74 -4.92 -0.59
N LEU A 6 1.14 -4.51 0.53
CA LEU A 6 -0.30 -4.35 0.69
C LEU A 6 -0.71 -2.93 0.32
N LEU A 7 -1.71 -2.79 -0.55
CA LEU A 7 -2.31 -1.51 -0.91
C LEU A 7 -3.74 -1.45 -0.44
N PHE A 8 -4.11 -0.40 0.29
CA PHE A 8 -5.47 -0.24 0.75
C PHE A 8 -5.84 1.23 0.99
N PRO A 9 -7.14 1.58 0.91
CA PRO A 9 -7.62 2.90 1.32
C PRO A 9 -7.29 3.14 2.80
N ASP A 10 -6.80 4.33 3.14
CA ASP A 10 -6.55 4.66 4.54
C ASP A 10 -7.88 4.70 5.32
N ARG A 11 -7.86 4.14 6.54
CA ARG A 11 -9.07 4.03 7.38
C ARG A 11 -9.51 5.37 7.98
N HIS A 12 -8.59 6.32 8.14
CA HIS A 12 -8.86 7.63 8.70
C HIS A 12 -9.21 8.66 7.63
N TYR A 13 -8.66 8.50 6.42
CA TYR A 13 -8.90 9.43 5.32
C TYR A 13 -9.22 8.66 4.03
N ALA A 14 -10.50 8.63 3.66
CA ALA A 14 -10.99 7.90 2.47
C ALA A 14 -10.37 8.36 1.13
N GLU A 15 -9.73 9.52 1.10
CA GLU A 15 -9.02 10.07 -0.06
C GLU A 15 -7.53 9.69 -0.10
N GLU A 16 -7.04 8.99 0.92
CA GLU A 16 -5.66 8.55 1.04
C GLU A 16 -5.53 7.05 0.76
N TRP A 17 -4.36 6.69 0.26
CA TRP A 17 -3.98 5.31 -0.03
C TRP A 17 -2.68 4.98 0.67
N ARG A 18 -2.67 3.83 1.35
CA ARG A 18 -1.51 3.28 2.02
C ARG A 18 -0.88 2.16 1.21
N VAL A 19 0.44 2.12 1.26
CA VAL A 19 1.26 0.97 0.88
C VAL A 19 2.01 0.53 2.12
N GLU A 20 1.84 -0.73 2.51
CA GLU A 20 2.60 -1.34 3.60
C GLU A 20 3.39 -2.52 3.06
N TRP A 21 4.67 -2.62 3.41
CA TRP A 21 5.52 -3.74 3.00
C TRP A 21 6.37 -4.18 4.19
N ILE A 22 6.51 -5.49 4.37
CA ILE A 22 7.32 -6.09 5.41
C ILE A 22 8.56 -6.68 4.75
N ASP A 23 9.73 -6.26 5.21
CA ASP A 23 10.99 -6.75 4.68
C ASP A 23 11.36 -8.12 5.28
N ASP A 24 12.46 -8.72 4.79
CA ASP A 24 12.91 -10.03 5.26
C ASP A 24 13.40 -10.01 6.73
N ALA A 25 13.63 -8.83 7.32
CA ALA A 25 13.97 -8.65 8.73
C ALA A 25 12.73 -8.49 9.62
N GLY A 26 11.54 -8.35 9.03
CA GLY A 26 10.28 -8.10 9.72
C GLY A 26 10.02 -6.61 9.98
N ASP A 27 10.83 -5.71 9.44
CA ASP A 27 10.60 -4.28 9.53
C ASP A 27 9.49 -3.86 8.56
N THR A 28 8.59 -2.98 9.02
CA THR A 28 7.44 -2.51 8.24
C THR A 28 7.71 -1.14 7.65
N GLU A 29 7.71 -1.05 6.33
CA GLU A 29 7.72 0.21 5.59
C GLU A 29 6.31 0.65 5.25
N VAL A 30 6.00 1.93 5.50
CA VAL A 30 4.68 2.53 5.24
C VAL A 30 4.83 3.78 4.37
N ALA A 31 4.09 3.82 3.26
CA ALA A 31 3.97 5.01 2.41
C ALA A 31 2.50 5.42 2.26
N ILE A 32 2.21 6.71 2.50
CA ILE A 32 0.87 7.29 2.42
C ILE A 32 0.80 8.27 1.25
N PHE A 33 -0.24 8.14 0.42
CA PHE A 33 -0.47 8.98 -0.74
C PHE A 33 -1.81 9.69 -0.58
N ALA A 34 -1.81 11.02 -0.58
CA ALA A 34 -3.00 11.83 -0.37
C ALA A 34 -3.44 12.65 -1.60
N GLY A 35 -4.74 12.89 -1.73
CA GLY A 35 -5.30 13.77 -2.76
C GLY A 35 -5.50 13.09 -4.13
N PRO A 36 -5.68 13.87 -5.21
CA PRO A 36 -6.11 13.33 -6.50
C PRO A 36 -5.18 12.22 -6.99
N LYS A 37 -5.76 11.10 -7.41
CA LYS A 37 -5.03 9.93 -7.93
C LYS A 37 -4.11 9.26 -6.90
N ALA A 38 -4.38 9.42 -5.59
CA ALA A 38 -3.67 8.73 -4.52
C ALA A 38 -3.45 7.25 -4.81
N ARG A 39 -4.53 6.53 -5.17
CA ARG A 39 -4.50 5.11 -5.59
C ARG A 39 -3.49 4.82 -6.69
N GLU A 40 -3.55 5.56 -7.79
CA GLU A 40 -2.67 5.34 -8.95
C GLU A 40 -1.20 5.58 -8.61
N ARG A 41 -0.91 6.51 -7.71
CA ARG A 41 0.45 6.79 -7.25
C ARG A 41 0.94 5.72 -6.29
N ALA A 42 0.08 5.23 -5.40
CA ALA A 42 0.37 4.10 -4.52
C ALA A 42 0.71 2.84 -5.34
N ILE A 43 -0.09 2.51 -6.36
CA ILE A 43 0.16 1.38 -7.28
C ILE A 43 1.51 1.56 -7.99
N ARG A 44 1.76 2.72 -8.59
CA ARG A 44 3.04 2.99 -9.27
C ARG A 44 4.24 2.93 -8.33
N TYR A 45 4.06 3.35 -7.08
CA TYR A 45 5.10 3.25 -6.07
C TYR A 45 5.40 1.79 -5.72
N ALA A 46 4.38 1.00 -5.41
CA ALA A 46 4.53 -0.39 -5.03
C ALA A 46 5.13 -1.25 -6.16
N ASP A 47 4.66 -1.07 -7.39
CA ASP A 47 5.22 -1.72 -8.59
C ASP A 47 6.70 -1.38 -8.76
N ARG A 48 7.08 -0.11 -8.58
CA ARG A 48 8.48 0.33 -8.74
C ARG A 48 9.39 -0.12 -7.60
N GLN A 49 8.92 -0.12 -6.35
CA GLN A 49 9.75 -0.43 -5.18
C GLN A 49 9.84 -1.94 -4.91
N TYR A 50 8.71 -2.64 -4.99
CA TYR A 50 8.61 -4.01 -4.49
C TYR A 50 8.35 -5.02 -5.61
N GLY A 51 7.86 -4.58 -6.77
CA GLY A 51 7.59 -5.42 -7.94
C GLY A 51 6.41 -6.39 -7.79
N LEU A 52 6.04 -6.75 -6.56
CA LEU A 52 4.88 -7.54 -6.23
C LEU A 52 4.03 -6.82 -5.19
N PHE A 53 2.74 -6.69 -5.47
CA PHE A 53 1.79 -6.05 -4.57
C PHE A 53 0.39 -6.65 -4.67
N GLU A 54 -0.38 -6.49 -3.61
CA GLU A 54 -1.77 -6.92 -3.50
C GLU A 54 -2.65 -5.75 -3.06
N GLU A 55 -3.73 -5.50 -3.78
CA GLU A 55 -4.73 -4.51 -3.37
C GLU A 55 -5.77 -5.17 -2.47
N VAL A 56 -5.80 -4.74 -1.21
CA VAL A 56 -6.69 -5.27 -0.19
C VAL A 56 -7.88 -4.34 -0.04
N SER A 57 -9.07 -4.84 -0.39
CA SER A 57 -10.31 -4.23 0.04
C SER A 57 -10.49 -4.51 1.52
N LEU A 58 -10.42 -3.47 2.36
CA LEU A 58 -10.85 -3.56 3.74
C LEU A 58 -12.39 -3.65 3.79
N ASP A 59 -12.95 -4.75 3.30
CA ASP A 59 -14.34 -5.14 3.58
C ASP A 59 -14.38 -5.49 5.07
N TYR A 60 -14.87 -4.54 5.86
CA TYR A 60 -15.05 -4.71 7.29
C TYR A 60 -16.38 -5.45 7.54
N PRO A 61 -16.41 -6.59 8.27
CA PRO A 61 -17.65 -7.21 8.73
C PRO A 61 -18.36 -6.39 9.83
#